data_AF-D7KJ01-F1
#
_entry.id   AF-D7KJ01-F1
#
_cell.length_a   1.000
_cell.length_b   1.000
_cell.length_c   1.000
_cell.angle_alpha   90.00
_cell.angle_beta   90.00
_cell.angle_gamma   90.00
#
_symmetry.space_group_name_H-M   'P 1'
#
loop_
_entity.id
_entity.type
_entity.pdbx_description
1 polymer ?
#
loop_
_entity_poly.entity_id
_entity_poly.type
_entity_poly.pdbx_seq_one_letter_code
_entity_poly.pdbx_strand_id
1 'polypeptide(L)'
;MGIIAFDWAENRLTVLQNRDEQESRQVVFIDLFLNVNEAAWLENGNILAGLGNPDGGTWLGCSKTGRVAFLLDSIPWPRHPTRRGEHLTLDFIEGTRTPDQFAEDVIRMQNKGLAFHLVVADVFGTKSLVYICKKRRDSDHVTKTHVPYGVHTITTNGIDKGEEVRRKFAAVTEWTHSQSLELPMELSLRQIILELPNVQRTMNRLQGIKTPDDHDPIDLTSFFKRDGPLQTNCSTVVVVVPRAAGGGGRCIFHEKYMRNHRKWDEKCFFFDMAPNA
;
A
#
# COMPACT_ATOMS: atom_id res chain seq x y z
N MET A 1 -12.32 -6.13 0.23
CA MET A 1 -11.09 -6.77 0.77
C MET A 1 -9.94 -6.35 -0.12
N GLY A 2 -9.05 -5.49 0.39
CA GLY A 2 -7.98 -4.85 -0.38
C GLY A 2 -6.90 -5.81 -0.91
N ILE A 3 -6.07 -5.30 -1.81
CA ILE A 3 -4.91 -5.99 -2.40
C ILE A 3 -3.73 -5.02 -2.37
N ILE A 4 -2.54 -5.53 -2.06
CA ILE A 4 -1.29 -4.79 -2.16
C ILE A 4 -0.37 -5.51 -3.14
N ALA A 5 0.27 -4.75 -4.02
CA ALA A 5 1.38 -5.20 -4.84
C ALA A 5 2.56 -4.25 -4.63
N PHE A 6 3.77 -4.79 -4.51
CA PHE A 6 4.95 -3.97 -4.33
C PHE A 6 6.19 -4.58 -4.97
N ASP A 7 7.11 -3.71 -5.40
CA ASP A 7 8.42 -4.09 -5.92
C ASP A 7 9.47 -3.52 -4.97
N TRP A 8 10.29 -4.42 -4.43
CA TRP A 8 11.35 -4.10 -3.51
C TRP A 8 12.69 -4.34 -4.20
N ALA A 9 13.52 -3.31 -4.28
CA ALA A 9 14.84 -3.37 -4.87
C ALA A 9 15.83 -2.52 -4.05
N GLU A 10 17.11 -2.56 -4.43
CA GLU A 10 18.13 -1.83 -3.68
C GLU A 10 17.83 -0.32 -3.65
N ASN A 11 17.54 0.19 -2.45
CA ASN A 11 17.14 1.58 -2.17
C ASN A 11 15.91 2.07 -2.97
N ARG A 12 15.09 1.15 -3.49
CA ARG A 12 13.88 1.47 -4.26
C ARG A 12 12.70 0.65 -3.76
N LEU A 13 11.57 1.31 -3.56
CA LEU A 13 10.32 0.66 -3.19
C LEU A 13 9.17 1.27 -3.96
N THR A 14 8.46 0.44 -4.72
CA THR A 14 7.20 0.82 -5.38
C THR A 14 6.08 0.05 -4.71
N VAL A 15 5.08 0.74 -4.17
CA VAL A 15 3.90 0.15 -3.54
C VAL A 15 2.66 0.61 -4.27
N LEU A 16 1.78 -0.33 -4.60
CA LEU A 16 0.42 -0.10 -5.04
C LEU A 16 -0.50 -0.77 -4.03
N GLN A 17 -1.33 0.02 -3.37
CA GLN A 17 -2.29 -0.46 -2.39
C GLN A 17 -3.70 -0.02 -2.74
N ASN A 18 -4.63 -0.97 -2.74
CA ASN A 18 -6.05 -0.69 -2.78
C ASN A 18 -6.69 -0.85 -1.39
N ARG A 19 -7.45 0.18 -0.98
CA ARG A 19 -8.31 0.23 0.20
C ARG A 19 -9.78 0.03 -0.22
N ASP A 20 -10.24 -1.20 -0.02
CA ASP A 20 -11.67 -1.54 -0.02
C ASP A 20 -12.24 -1.30 1.38
N GLU A 21 -13.29 -0.49 1.50
CA GLU A 21 -14.06 -0.38 2.75
C GLU A 21 -15.48 -0.88 2.49
N GLN A 22 -15.98 -1.72 3.39
CA GLN A 22 -17.33 -2.23 3.27
C GLN A 22 -18.30 -1.11 3.62
N GLU A 23 -19.11 -0.68 2.66
CA GLU A 23 -20.35 0.04 2.98
C GLU A 23 -21.22 -0.93 3.79
N SER A 24 -21.23 -0.79 5.10
CA SER A 24 -22.28 -1.42 5.88
C SER A 24 -23.59 -0.80 5.43
N ARG A 25 -24.42 -1.55 4.68
CA ARG A 25 -25.80 -1.20 4.29
C ARG A 25 -26.76 -0.96 5.47
N GLN A 26 -26.24 -0.79 6.69
CA GLN A 26 -27.01 -0.34 7.83
C GLN A 26 -26.40 0.94 8.38
N VAL A 27 -27.27 1.95 8.37
CA VAL A 27 -27.29 3.15 9.19
C VAL A 27 -26.58 4.39 8.63
N VAL A 28 -27.44 5.28 8.16
CA VAL A 28 -27.28 6.71 7.78
C VAL A 28 -26.64 7.59 8.90
N PHE A 29 -26.19 7.00 10.01
CA PHE A 29 -25.46 7.68 11.10
C PHE A 29 -23.94 7.45 11.06
N ILE A 30 -23.45 6.54 10.20
CA ILE A 30 -22.02 6.14 10.15
C ILE A 30 -21.21 7.00 9.13
N ASP A 31 -21.89 7.81 8.30
CA ASP A 31 -21.24 8.77 7.36
C ASP A 31 -20.31 9.79 8.07
N LEU A 32 -20.51 10.04 9.38
CA LEU A 32 -19.63 10.90 10.18
C LEU A 32 -18.32 10.22 10.62
N PHE A 33 -18.23 8.88 10.56
CA PHE A 33 -17.14 8.10 11.14
C PHE A 33 -16.32 7.28 10.12
N LEU A 34 -16.70 7.32 8.83
CA LEU A 34 -16.07 6.54 7.75
C LEU A 34 -15.41 7.41 6.67
N ASN A 35 -15.08 8.66 7.00
CA ASN A 35 -14.34 9.51 6.07
C ASN A 35 -12.93 8.93 5.85
N VAL A 36 -12.70 8.41 4.64
CA VAL A 36 -11.36 8.32 4.09
C VAL A 36 -10.85 9.75 4.00
N ASN A 37 -9.98 10.12 4.94
CA ASN A 37 -9.35 11.43 4.92
C ASN A 37 -8.22 11.40 3.89
N GLU A 38 -8.12 12.50 3.16
CA GLU A 38 -7.02 12.74 2.23
C GLU A 38 -5.67 12.60 2.92
N ALA A 39 -4.68 12.10 2.19
CA ALA A 39 -3.31 12.07 2.65
C ALA A 39 -2.84 13.48 3.03
N ALA A 40 -2.15 13.55 4.16
CA ALA A 40 -1.72 14.79 4.76
C ALA A 40 -0.37 14.63 5.46
N TRP A 41 0.32 15.76 5.60
CA TRP A 41 1.55 15.88 6.35
C TRP A 41 1.25 15.91 7.85
N LEU A 42 1.85 15.00 8.60
CA LEU A 42 1.78 14.84 10.05
C LEU A 42 3.13 15.18 10.69
N GLU A 43 3.16 15.25 12.02
CA GLU A 43 4.36 15.49 12.85
C GLU A 43 5.27 16.61 12.30
N ASN A 44 4.74 17.83 12.23
CA ASN A 44 5.45 19.00 11.71
C ASN A 44 5.97 18.83 10.27
N GLY A 45 5.33 17.97 9.48
CA GLY A 45 5.69 17.74 8.08
C GLY A 45 6.78 16.70 7.86
N ASN A 46 6.98 15.78 8.80
CA ASN A 46 7.95 14.69 8.68
C ASN A 46 7.35 13.39 8.14
N ILE A 47 6.04 13.21 8.31
CA ILE A 47 5.33 11.99 7.94
C ILE A 47 4.23 12.32 6.95
N LEU A 48 4.14 11.56 5.87
CA LEU A 48 3.03 11.62 4.93
C LEU A 48 2.27 10.31 4.97
N ALA A 49 0.97 10.39 5.28
CA ALA A 49 0.14 9.21 5.47
C ALA A 49 -1.30 9.47 5.01
N GLY A 50 -1.96 8.43 4.49
CA GLY A 50 -3.41 8.43 4.32
C GLY A 50 -4.09 8.32 5.70
N LEU A 51 -4.91 9.29 6.08
CA LEU A 51 -5.50 9.32 7.41
C LEU A 51 -6.72 8.38 7.49
N GLY A 52 -6.65 7.39 8.37
CA GLY A 52 -7.73 6.44 8.61
C GLY A 52 -8.58 6.83 9.82
N ASN A 53 -9.82 7.28 9.61
CA ASN A 53 -10.86 7.46 10.66
C ASN A 53 -10.47 8.39 11.84
N PRO A 54 -11.43 8.82 12.68
CA PRO A 54 -11.14 9.79 13.75
C PRO A 54 -10.25 9.26 14.89
N ASP A 55 -10.02 7.94 14.97
CA ASP A 55 -9.29 7.31 16.08
C ASP A 55 -7.76 7.21 15.87
N GLY A 56 -7.25 7.73 14.74
CA GLY A 56 -5.82 7.73 14.42
C GLY A 56 -5.34 6.47 13.68
N GLY A 57 -4.06 6.51 13.26
CA GLY A 57 -3.42 5.45 12.49
C GLY A 57 -3.39 5.69 10.97
N THR A 58 -2.65 4.83 10.26
CA THR A 58 -2.62 4.80 8.79
C THR A 58 -2.53 3.39 8.23
N TRP A 59 -3.14 3.16 7.06
CA TRP A 59 -2.94 1.92 6.29
C TRP A 59 -1.69 1.97 5.43
N LEU A 60 -1.23 3.17 5.07
CA LEU A 60 -0.03 3.37 4.28
C LEU A 60 0.53 4.75 4.57
N GLY A 61 1.82 4.81 4.87
CA GLY A 61 2.52 6.05 5.10
C GLY A 61 4.03 5.91 4.94
N CYS A 62 4.69 7.05 4.93
CA CYS A 62 6.14 7.12 4.89
C CYS A 62 6.69 8.38 5.58
N SER A 63 7.91 8.30 6.09
CA SER A 63 8.63 9.43 6.66
C SER A 63 9.63 10.02 5.66
N LYS A 64 10.03 11.26 5.87
CA LYS A 64 11.20 11.86 5.19
C LYS A 64 12.51 11.10 5.46
N THR A 65 12.54 10.20 6.44
CA THR A 65 13.73 9.42 6.77
C THR A 65 13.88 8.14 5.94
N GLY A 66 12.90 7.84 5.07
CA GLY A 66 12.87 6.61 4.27
C GLY A 66 12.21 5.42 4.96
N ARG A 67 11.48 5.64 6.06
CA ARG A 67 10.62 4.60 6.66
C ARG A 67 9.31 4.55 5.90
N VAL A 68 8.91 3.35 5.49
CA VAL A 68 7.64 3.11 4.81
C VAL A 68 6.94 1.96 5.52
N ALA A 69 5.65 2.11 5.79
CA ALA A 69 4.84 1.02 6.30
C ALA A 69 3.48 0.98 5.62
N PHE A 70 3.00 -0.23 5.38
CA PHE A 70 1.71 -0.46 4.77
C PHE A 70 1.05 -1.73 5.31
N LEU A 71 -0.27 -1.69 5.39
CA LEU A 71 -1.12 -2.62 6.13
C LEU A 71 -2.28 -3.08 5.27
N LEU A 72 -2.52 -4.39 5.25
CA LEU A 72 -3.77 -4.99 4.82
C LEU A 72 -4.42 -5.70 6.01
N ASP A 73 -5.53 -5.17 6.51
CA ASP A 73 -6.31 -5.85 7.54
C ASP A 73 -7.03 -7.07 6.97
N SER A 74 -7.03 -8.16 7.75
CA SER A 74 -7.65 -9.43 7.34
C SER A 74 -9.06 -9.63 7.87
N ILE A 75 -9.61 -8.68 8.65
CA ILE A 75 -10.94 -8.79 9.26
C ILE A 75 -11.78 -7.53 8.99
N PRO A 76 -13.01 -7.67 8.44
CA PRO A 76 -13.89 -6.51 8.19
C PRO A 76 -14.54 -5.93 9.46
N TRP A 77 -14.82 -6.72 10.52
CA TRP A 77 -15.59 -6.29 11.70
C TRP A 77 -15.66 -7.40 12.80
N PRO A 78 -15.93 -7.13 14.10
CA PRO A 78 -15.98 -5.85 14.81
C PRO A 78 -14.59 -5.37 15.25
N ARG A 79 -14.39 -4.06 15.16
CA ARG A 79 -13.13 -3.35 15.44
C ARG A 79 -12.79 -3.45 16.93
N HIS A 80 -11.53 -3.74 17.25
CA HIS A 80 -11.05 -3.74 18.63
C HIS A 80 -11.08 -2.31 19.20
N PRO A 81 -11.55 -2.09 20.44
CA PRO A 81 -11.87 -0.75 20.94
C PRO A 81 -10.67 0.16 21.25
N THR A 82 -9.46 -0.38 21.48
CA THR A 82 -8.35 0.40 22.04
C THR A 82 -7.07 0.46 21.21
N ARG A 83 -6.85 -0.45 20.26
CA ARG A 83 -5.67 -0.44 19.39
C ARG A 83 -6.03 -1.13 18.08
N ARG A 84 -5.60 -0.55 16.97
CA ARG A 84 -5.87 -1.03 15.63
C ARG A 84 -4.57 -1.35 14.89
N GLY A 85 -4.66 -2.10 13.79
CA GLY A 85 -3.48 -2.42 12.98
C GLY A 85 -2.82 -1.14 12.44
N GLU A 86 -3.63 -0.12 12.18
CA GLU A 86 -3.24 1.19 11.65
C GLU A 86 -2.27 1.95 12.55
N HIS A 87 -2.34 1.74 13.87
CA HIS A 87 -1.39 2.32 14.80
C HIS A 87 -0.02 1.67 14.68
N LEU A 88 0.06 0.37 14.36
CA LEU A 88 1.35 -0.28 14.15
C LEU A 88 2.11 0.34 12.96
N THR A 89 1.38 0.79 11.93
CA THR A 89 1.98 1.48 10.79
C THR A 89 2.60 2.82 11.22
N LEU A 90 1.86 3.65 11.97
CA LEU A 90 2.39 4.91 12.49
C LEU A 90 3.52 4.70 13.50
N ASP A 91 3.35 3.78 14.46
CA ASP A 91 4.35 3.42 15.48
C ASP A 91 5.73 3.11 14.84
N PHE A 92 5.74 2.46 13.67
CA PHE A 92 6.97 2.17 12.94
C PHE A 92 7.56 3.40 12.24
N ILE A 93 6.71 4.21 11.58
CA ILE A 93 7.14 5.36 10.79
C ILE A 93 7.70 6.47 11.71
N GLU A 94 7.07 6.69 12.86
CA GLU A 94 7.49 7.63 13.92
C GLU A 94 8.70 7.10 14.71
N GLY A 95 8.80 5.78 14.85
CA GLY A 95 9.82 5.12 15.65
C GLY A 95 11.22 5.14 15.01
N THR A 96 12.21 4.73 15.80
CA THR A 96 13.62 4.61 15.39
C THR A 96 14.12 3.16 15.30
N ARG A 97 13.28 2.19 15.69
CA ARG A 97 13.62 0.75 15.66
C ARG A 97 13.76 0.25 14.24
N THR A 98 14.73 -0.62 13.98
CA THR A 98 14.86 -1.26 12.66
C THR A 98 13.61 -2.11 12.34
N PRO A 99 13.35 -2.44 11.06
CA PRO A 99 12.25 -3.34 10.68
C PRO A 99 12.19 -4.63 11.51
N ASP A 100 13.36 -5.25 11.75
CA ASP A 100 13.48 -6.44 12.57
C ASP A 100 13.17 -6.23 14.05
N GLN A 101 13.74 -5.18 14.65
CA GLN A 101 13.48 -4.86 16.05
C GLN A 101 12.00 -4.56 16.29
N PHE A 102 11.41 -3.79 15.37
CA PHE A 102 9.98 -3.49 15.41
C PHE A 102 9.14 -4.77 15.29
N ALA A 103 9.50 -5.69 14.37
CA ALA A 103 8.81 -6.97 14.24
C ALA A 103 8.86 -7.81 15.53
N GLU A 104 10.01 -7.85 16.22
CA GLU A 104 10.12 -8.53 17.52
C GLU A 104 9.22 -7.92 18.59
N ASP A 105 9.08 -6.60 18.59
CA ASP A 105 8.19 -5.92 19.53
C ASP A 105 6.71 -6.22 19.22
N VAL A 106 6.33 -6.24 17.94
CA VAL A 106 4.98 -6.64 17.52
C VAL A 106 4.66 -8.08 17.92
N ILE A 107 5.64 -9.00 17.84
CA ILE A 107 5.49 -10.37 18.33
C ILE A 107 5.28 -10.39 19.85
N ARG A 108 6.10 -9.64 20.61
CA ARG A 108 6.00 -9.56 22.07
C ARG A 108 4.68 -8.96 22.56
N MET A 109 4.12 -8.00 21.83
CA MET A 109 2.84 -7.36 22.18
C MET A 109 1.63 -8.29 22.03
N GLN A 110 1.75 -9.41 21.30
CA GLN A 110 0.69 -10.37 20.94
C GLN A 110 -0.50 -9.80 20.14
N ASN A 111 -0.81 -8.50 20.31
CA ASN A 111 -1.83 -7.76 19.56
C ASN A 111 -3.18 -8.48 19.57
N LYS A 112 -3.64 -8.86 20.76
CA LYS A 112 -4.89 -9.61 20.97
C LYS A 112 -6.07 -8.93 20.28
N GLY A 113 -6.92 -9.72 19.62
CA GLY A 113 -8.07 -9.21 18.89
C GLY A 113 -7.77 -8.65 17.49
N LEU A 114 -6.50 -8.52 17.08
CA LEU A 114 -6.12 -8.07 15.74
C LEU A 114 -5.79 -9.24 14.82
N ALA A 115 -6.04 -9.06 13.52
CA ALA A 115 -5.49 -9.91 12.48
C ALA A 115 -5.14 -9.02 11.28
N PHE A 116 -3.91 -9.16 10.79
CA PHE A 116 -3.31 -8.21 9.89
C PHE A 116 -2.17 -8.81 9.06
N HIS A 117 -1.89 -8.11 7.97
CA HIS A 117 -0.73 -8.26 7.12
C HIS A 117 -0.02 -6.91 7.08
N LEU A 118 1.07 -6.77 7.83
CA LEU A 118 1.82 -5.53 7.96
C LEU A 118 3.17 -5.69 7.26
N VAL A 119 3.58 -4.68 6.50
CA VAL A 119 4.94 -4.55 6.01
C VAL A 119 5.55 -3.29 6.57
N VAL A 120 6.79 -3.41 7.02
CA VAL A 120 7.63 -2.30 7.47
C VAL A 120 8.95 -2.33 6.71
N ALA A 121 9.37 -1.19 6.19
CA ALA A 121 10.55 -1.04 5.37
C ALA A 121 11.36 0.18 5.81
N ASP A 122 12.68 0.01 5.89
CA ASP A 122 13.64 1.10 5.98
C ASP A 122 14.47 1.10 4.70
N VAL A 123 14.15 2.04 3.81
CA VAL A 123 14.66 2.06 2.43
C VAL A 123 16.13 2.45 2.36
N PHE A 124 16.59 3.35 3.25
CA PHE A 124 17.93 3.92 3.18
C PHE A 124 18.83 3.53 4.36
N GLY A 125 18.28 3.35 5.56
CA GLY A 125 19.04 3.04 6.77
C GLY A 125 19.52 1.60 6.77
N THR A 126 18.64 0.67 7.16
CA THR A 126 18.97 -0.77 7.17
C THR A 126 18.82 -1.46 5.82
N LYS A 127 18.15 -0.83 4.85
CA LYS A 127 17.84 -1.41 3.53
C LYS A 127 17.13 -2.76 3.67
N SER A 128 16.19 -2.85 4.61
CA SER A 128 15.47 -4.08 4.90
C SER A 128 13.96 -3.87 4.89
N LEU A 129 13.26 -4.92 4.49
CA LEU A 129 11.80 -4.98 4.43
C LEU A 129 11.35 -6.27 5.13
N VAL A 130 10.46 -6.13 6.11
CA VAL A 130 9.95 -7.23 6.92
C VAL A 130 8.43 -7.28 6.79
N TYR A 131 7.94 -8.46 6.47
CA TYR A 131 6.53 -8.80 6.49
C TYR A 131 6.17 -9.43 7.84
N ILE A 132 5.19 -8.85 8.52
CA ILE A 132 4.68 -9.26 9.81
C ILE A 132 3.21 -9.67 9.63
N CYS A 133 2.87 -10.89 10.04
CA CYS A 133 1.54 -11.42 9.83
C CYS A 133 0.96 -12.00 11.12
N LYS A 134 -0.30 -11.65 11.35
CA LYS A 134 -1.17 -12.30 12.32
C LYS A 134 -2.44 -12.72 11.59
N LYS A 135 -2.56 -14.01 11.26
CA LYS A 135 -3.66 -14.51 10.41
C LYS A 135 -5.01 -14.53 11.11
N ARG A 136 -5.04 -14.69 12.44
CA ARG A 136 -6.26 -14.88 13.21
C ARG A 136 -6.27 -14.05 14.48
N ARG A 137 -7.42 -13.48 14.82
CA ARG A 137 -7.62 -12.63 16.01
C ARG A 137 -7.49 -13.38 17.34
N ASP A 138 -7.85 -14.67 17.32
CA ASP A 138 -7.91 -15.57 18.47
C ASP A 138 -6.57 -16.28 18.73
N SER A 139 -5.59 -16.07 17.86
CA SER A 139 -4.25 -16.60 18.02
C SER A 139 -3.33 -15.53 18.60
N ASP A 140 -2.39 -15.92 19.45
CA ASP A 140 -1.26 -15.06 19.83
C ASP A 140 -0.06 -15.24 18.87
N HIS A 141 -0.21 -16.09 17.85
CA HIS A 141 0.86 -16.39 16.91
C HIS A 141 1.01 -15.27 15.87
N VAL A 142 2.12 -14.56 15.97
CA VAL A 142 2.58 -13.56 15.01
C VAL A 142 3.84 -14.10 14.34
N THR A 143 3.88 -14.07 13.01
CA THR A 143 5.05 -14.48 12.23
C THR A 143 5.74 -13.26 11.63
N LYS A 144 7.07 -13.27 11.59
CA LYS A 144 7.85 -12.33 10.79
C LYS A 144 8.60 -13.05 9.67
N THR A 145 8.79 -12.37 8.55
CA THR A 145 9.51 -12.89 7.38
C THR A 145 10.25 -11.76 6.70
N HIS A 146 11.54 -11.93 6.45
CA HIS A 146 12.27 -11.03 5.56
C HIS A 146 11.80 -11.23 4.14
N VAL A 147 11.53 -10.12 3.47
CA VAL A 147 11.10 -10.15 2.08
C VAL A 147 12.32 -9.90 1.20
N PRO A 148 12.69 -10.83 0.30
CA PRO A 148 13.79 -10.62 -0.62
C PRO A 148 13.48 -9.51 -1.62
N TYR A 149 14.48 -9.08 -2.39
CA TYR A 149 14.22 -8.19 -3.51
C TYR A 149 13.37 -8.89 -4.58
N GLY A 150 12.46 -8.13 -5.19
CA GLY A 150 11.56 -8.59 -6.23
C GLY A 150 10.15 -8.06 -6.07
N VAL A 151 9.27 -8.61 -6.92
CA VAL A 151 7.86 -8.24 -6.99
C VAL A 151 7.03 -9.17 -6.12
N HIS A 152 6.29 -8.59 -5.20
CA HIS A 152 5.50 -9.29 -4.20
C HIS A 152 4.05 -8.81 -4.18
N THR A 153 3.17 -9.65 -3.63
CA THR A 153 1.76 -9.32 -3.44
C THR A 153 1.30 -9.69 -2.04
N ILE A 154 0.33 -8.95 -1.50
CA ILE A 154 -0.34 -9.29 -0.25
C ILE A 154 -1.83 -9.34 -0.53
N THR A 155 -2.41 -10.49 -0.21
CA THR A 155 -3.85 -10.68 -0.13
C THR A 155 -4.21 -11.11 1.29
N THR A 156 -5.50 -11.26 1.55
CA THR A 156 -6.01 -11.79 2.83
C THR A 156 -5.54 -13.22 3.12
N ASN A 157 -5.05 -13.93 2.10
CA ASN A 157 -4.49 -15.28 2.24
C ASN A 157 -3.00 -15.25 2.61
N GLY A 158 -2.36 -14.08 2.55
CA GLY A 158 -0.95 -13.85 2.87
C GLY A 158 -0.11 -13.31 1.71
N ILE A 159 1.18 -13.17 1.98
CA ILE A 159 2.18 -12.74 1.01
C ILE A 159 2.37 -13.79 -0.10
N ASP A 160 2.49 -13.31 -1.34
CA ASP A 160 2.67 -14.08 -2.58
C ASP A 160 1.62 -15.17 -2.82
N LYS A 161 0.39 -14.89 -2.38
CA LYS A 161 -0.80 -15.71 -2.66
C LYS A 161 -1.72 -15.13 -3.73
N GLY A 162 -1.22 -14.17 -4.51
CA GLY A 162 -1.94 -13.54 -5.63
C GLY A 162 -1.12 -13.57 -6.92
N GLU A 163 -0.86 -14.75 -7.47
CA GLU A 163 0.07 -14.92 -8.60
C GLU A 163 -0.30 -14.11 -9.84
N GLU A 164 -1.58 -14.04 -10.18
CA GLU A 164 -2.05 -13.25 -11.33
C GLU A 164 -1.78 -11.76 -11.14
N VAL A 165 -2.08 -11.24 -9.94
CA VAL A 165 -1.79 -9.85 -9.53
C VAL A 165 -0.30 -9.58 -9.61
N ARG A 166 0.52 -10.51 -9.09
CA ARG A 166 1.98 -10.40 -9.07
C ARG A 166 2.55 -10.31 -10.47
N ARG A 167 2.10 -11.18 -11.39
CA ARG A 167 2.52 -11.17 -12.79
C ARG A 167 2.14 -9.86 -13.49
N LYS A 168 0.93 -9.36 -13.24
CA LYS A 168 0.45 -8.10 -13.81
C LYS A 168 1.28 -6.90 -13.33
N PHE A 169 1.54 -6.83 -12.02
CA PHE A 169 2.36 -5.78 -11.43
C PHE A 169 3.82 -5.87 -11.88
N ALA A 170 4.38 -7.08 -12.00
CA ALA A 170 5.75 -7.28 -12.49
C ALA A 170 5.95 -6.68 -13.89
N ALA A 171 5.02 -6.89 -14.81
CA ALA A 171 5.07 -6.32 -16.15
C ALA A 171 5.02 -4.78 -16.12
N VAL A 172 4.22 -4.18 -15.23
CA VAL A 172 4.21 -2.73 -15.01
C VAL A 172 5.60 -2.28 -14.55
N THR A 173 6.16 -2.92 -13.52
CA THR A 173 7.45 -2.50 -12.94
C THR A 173 8.61 -2.66 -13.91
N GLU A 174 8.65 -3.74 -14.69
CA GLU A 174 9.66 -3.93 -15.74
C GLU A 174 9.58 -2.83 -16.80
N TRP A 175 8.37 -2.50 -17.25
CA TRP A 175 8.14 -1.37 -18.14
C TRP A 175 8.60 -0.05 -17.50
N THR A 176 8.26 0.20 -16.22
CA THR A 176 8.70 1.41 -15.51
C THR A 176 10.22 1.53 -15.44
N HIS A 177 10.92 0.42 -15.19
CA HIS A 177 12.39 0.40 -15.09
C HIS A 177 13.05 0.68 -16.43
N SER A 178 12.51 0.11 -17.52
CA SER A 178 13.03 0.36 -18.88
C SER A 178 12.86 1.81 -19.34
N GLN A 179 11.76 2.48 -18.95
CA GLN A 179 11.50 3.89 -19.29
C GLN A 179 12.26 4.89 -18.40
N SER A 180 12.59 4.49 -17.17
CA SER A 180 13.28 5.35 -16.19
C SER A 180 14.75 5.63 -16.52
N LEU A 181 15.33 4.91 -17.49
CA LEU A 181 16.72 5.14 -17.93
C LEU A 181 16.87 6.36 -18.85
N GLU A 182 15.78 6.87 -19.45
CA GLU A 182 15.85 7.96 -20.45
C GLU A 182 14.97 9.18 -20.15
N LEU A 183 13.97 9.07 -19.28
CA LEU A 183 13.01 10.15 -19.02
C LEU A 183 13.19 10.81 -17.63
N PRO A 184 12.90 12.12 -17.50
CA PRO A 184 12.71 12.75 -16.20
C PRO A 184 11.63 11.98 -15.42
N MET A 185 11.98 11.50 -14.24
CA MET A 185 11.17 10.62 -13.38
C MET A 185 9.71 11.09 -13.16
N GLU A 186 9.45 12.39 -13.08
CA GLU A 186 8.09 12.94 -12.99
C GLU A 186 7.25 12.66 -14.25
N LEU A 187 7.87 12.67 -15.42
CA LEU A 187 7.24 12.29 -16.69
C LEU A 187 7.03 10.79 -16.77
N SER A 188 8.03 9.97 -16.41
CA SER A 188 7.89 8.52 -16.35
C SER A 188 6.75 8.11 -15.42
N LEU A 189 6.57 8.79 -14.28
CA LEU A 189 5.54 8.47 -13.29
C LEU A 189 4.17 9.04 -13.59
N ARG A 190 4.06 10.25 -14.16
CA ARG A 190 2.80 10.68 -14.78
C ARG A 190 2.41 9.71 -15.88
N GLN A 191 3.36 9.23 -16.67
CA GLN A 191 3.11 8.26 -17.71
C GLN A 191 2.78 6.88 -17.11
N ILE A 192 3.35 6.45 -15.98
CA ILE A 192 2.89 5.25 -15.27
C ILE A 192 1.46 5.42 -14.78
N ILE A 193 1.13 6.55 -14.16
CA ILE A 193 -0.23 6.85 -13.67
C ILE A 193 -1.24 6.96 -14.83
N LEU A 194 -0.85 7.57 -15.95
CA LEU A 194 -1.68 7.76 -17.16
C LEU A 194 -1.74 6.52 -18.07
N GLU A 195 -0.68 5.70 -18.10
CA GLU A 195 -0.55 4.48 -18.89
C GLU A 195 -0.94 3.24 -18.09
N LEU A 196 -1.11 3.27 -16.76
CA LEU A 196 -1.73 2.17 -16.01
C LEU A 196 -3.09 1.73 -16.67
N PRO A 197 -3.94 2.69 -17.11
CA PRO A 197 -5.09 2.41 -17.99
C PRO A 197 -4.80 1.89 -19.42
N ASN A 198 -3.59 2.04 -19.95
CA ASN A 198 -3.17 1.57 -21.28
C ASN A 198 -2.36 0.25 -21.23
N VAL A 199 -1.57 0.00 -20.18
CA VAL A 199 -1.02 -1.31 -19.81
C VAL A 199 -2.16 -2.33 -19.71
N GLN A 200 -3.31 -1.90 -19.22
CA GLN A 200 -4.58 -2.62 -19.29
C GLN A 200 -4.99 -3.02 -20.72
N ARG A 201 -4.94 -2.11 -21.69
CA ARG A 201 -5.24 -2.43 -23.10
C ARG A 201 -4.20 -3.35 -23.73
N THR A 202 -2.93 -3.20 -23.39
CA THR A 202 -1.84 -4.04 -23.90
C THR A 202 -1.92 -5.46 -23.34
N MET A 203 -2.27 -5.62 -22.06
CA MET A 203 -2.55 -6.92 -21.43
C MET A 203 -3.75 -7.64 -22.08
N ASN A 204 -4.83 -6.91 -22.39
CA ASN A 204 -6.00 -7.46 -23.09
C ASN A 204 -5.67 -7.92 -24.53
N ARG A 205 -4.66 -7.33 -25.18
CA ARG A 205 -4.17 -7.75 -26.50
C ARG A 205 -3.24 -8.96 -26.44
N LEU A 206 -2.49 -9.14 -25.34
CA LEU A 206 -1.60 -10.28 -25.15
C LEU A 206 -2.36 -11.57 -24.76
N GLN A 207 -3.60 -11.49 -24.26
CA GLN A 207 -4.49 -12.64 -24.02
C GLN A 207 -5.23 -13.12 -25.28
N GLY A 208 -4.51 -13.29 -26.39
CA GLY A 208 -5.05 -13.86 -27.64
C GLY A 208 -5.47 -15.34 -27.57
N ILE A 209 -6.02 -15.82 -26.44
CA ILE A 209 -6.74 -17.09 -26.33
C ILE A 209 -8.21 -16.73 -26.15
N LYS A 210 -8.97 -16.83 -27.24
CA LYS A 210 -10.43 -16.78 -27.21
C LYS A 210 -10.94 -18.08 -26.58
N THR A 211 -11.81 -17.98 -25.58
CA THR A 211 -12.77 -19.04 -25.25
C THR A 211 -14.21 -18.51 -25.36
N PRO A 212 -15.17 -19.33 -25.79
CA PRO A 212 -16.41 -18.89 -26.43
C PRO A 212 -17.58 -18.58 -25.48
N ASP A 213 -17.31 -18.18 -24.24
CA ASP A 213 -18.36 -17.71 -23.34
C ASP A 213 -17.99 -16.32 -22.83
N ASP A 214 -18.73 -15.34 -23.34
CA ASP A 214 -18.71 -13.94 -22.95
C ASP A 214 -19.03 -13.79 -21.46
N HIS A 215 -18.00 -13.57 -20.64
CA HIS A 215 -18.13 -12.84 -19.39
C HIS A 215 -16.99 -11.83 -19.28
N ASP A 216 -17.41 -10.57 -19.18
CA ASP A 216 -16.73 -9.29 -19.02
C ASP A 216 -15.19 -9.19 -19.17
N PRO A 217 -14.68 -8.24 -19.99
CA PRO A 217 -13.24 -7.98 -20.09
C PRO A 217 -12.67 -7.62 -18.71
N ILE A 218 -11.69 -8.40 -18.24
CA ILE A 218 -11.05 -8.25 -16.92
C ILE A 218 -10.46 -6.84 -16.82
N ASP A 219 -11.11 -6.01 -16.02
CA ASP A 219 -10.80 -4.60 -15.83
C ASP A 219 -9.64 -4.40 -14.84
N LEU A 220 -8.54 -3.72 -15.17
CA LEU A 220 -7.56 -3.27 -14.15
C LEU A 220 -8.11 -2.11 -13.32
N THR A 221 -9.19 -1.43 -13.73
CA THR A 221 -9.99 -0.66 -12.79
C THR A 221 -10.64 -1.55 -11.73
N SER A 222 -10.70 -2.88 -11.87
CA SER A 222 -11.07 -3.78 -10.76
C SER A 222 -10.04 -3.87 -9.63
N PHE A 223 -8.80 -3.37 -9.83
CA PHE A 223 -7.91 -3.04 -8.71
C PHE A 223 -8.34 -1.80 -7.95
N PHE A 224 -9.21 -0.96 -8.52
CA PHE A 224 -9.64 0.35 -8.01
C PHE A 224 -11.18 0.47 -7.89
N LYS A 225 -11.92 -0.57 -8.28
CA LYS A 225 -13.37 -0.55 -8.49
C LYS A 225 -13.90 -1.97 -8.54
N ARG A 226 -14.24 -2.51 -7.38
CA ARG A 226 -15.22 -3.60 -7.34
C ARG A 226 -16.61 -2.98 -7.42
N ASP A 227 -17.29 -3.16 -8.55
CA ASP A 227 -18.74 -2.99 -8.56
C ASP A 227 -19.34 -4.19 -7.79
N GLY A 228 -19.78 -3.92 -6.56
CA GLY A 228 -20.27 -4.92 -5.60
C GLY A 228 -20.56 -4.29 -4.23
N PRO A 229 -21.05 -5.05 -3.23
CA PRO A 229 -21.32 -4.51 -1.89
C PRO A 229 -20.07 -4.05 -1.11
N LEU A 230 -18.87 -4.25 -1.67
CA LEU A 230 -17.58 -3.79 -1.17
C LEU A 230 -17.04 -2.81 -2.21
N GLN A 231 -17.18 -1.50 -1.99
CA GLN A 231 -16.65 -0.48 -2.90
C GLN A 231 -15.20 -0.15 -2.52
N THR A 232 -14.35 -0.03 -3.54
CA THR A 232 -13.02 0.56 -3.38
C THR A 232 -13.17 2.06 -3.15
N ASN A 233 -12.73 2.55 -2.00
CA ASN A 233 -12.90 3.96 -1.62
C ASN A 233 -11.59 4.74 -1.64
N CYS A 234 -10.44 4.07 -1.73
CA CYS A 234 -9.14 4.71 -1.82
C CYS A 234 -8.11 3.81 -2.48
N SER A 235 -7.18 4.40 -3.21
CA SER A 235 -6.04 3.69 -3.73
C SER A 235 -4.81 4.59 -3.73
N THR A 236 -3.71 4.02 -3.30
CA THR A 236 -2.49 4.76 -2.99
C THR A 236 -1.31 4.11 -3.70
N VAL A 237 -0.54 4.94 -4.40
CA VAL A 237 0.71 4.58 -5.05
C VAL A 237 1.83 5.33 -4.35
N VAL A 238 2.82 4.60 -3.86
CA VAL A 238 4.05 5.18 -3.29
C VAL A 238 5.23 4.68 -4.08
N VAL A 239 6.05 5.61 -4.55
CA VAL A 239 7.28 5.29 -5.26
C VAL A 239 8.43 6.00 -4.56
N VAL A 240 9.35 5.22 -4.02
CA VAL A 240 10.60 5.68 -3.41
C VAL A 240 11.75 5.22 -4.29
N VAL A 241 12.59 6.16 -4.71
CA VAL A 241 13.74 5.89 -5.60
C VAL A 241 15.00 6.56 -5.10
N PRO A 242 16.18 5.94 -5.30
CA PRO A 242 17.43 6.51 -4.83
C PRO A 242 17.86 7.73 -5.65
N ARG A 243 18.59 8.64 -5.01
CA ARG A 243 19.36 9.68 -5.73
C ARG A 243 20.69 9.10 -6.21
N ALA A 244 21.09 9.48 -7.42
CA ALA A 244 22.35 9.03 -8.04
C ALA A 244 23.61 9.31 -7.20
N ALA A 245 23.57 10.33 -6.33
CA ALA A 245 24.72 10.77 -5.53
C ALA A 245 24.85 10.12 -4.14
N GLY A 246 24.00 9.13 -3.79
CA GLY A 246 24.14 8.37 -2.54
C GLY A 246 23.95 9.21 -1.27
N GLY A 247 22.70 9.55 -0.93
CA GLY A 247 22.40 10.33 0.28
C GLY A 247 20.91 10.38 0.63
N GLY A 248 20.13 9.40 0.16
CA GLY A 248 18.67 9.38 0.24
C GLY A 248 18.02 9.16 -1.11
N GLY A 249 16.80 9.66 -1.25
CA GLY A 249 15.98 9.44 -2.43
C GLY A 249 14.89 10.47 -2.62
N ARG A 250 14.08 10.26 -3.64
CA ARG A 250 12.85 11.01 -3.88
C ARG A 250 11.67 10.09 -3.62
N CYS A 251 10.62 10.66 -3.03
CA CYS A 251 9.35 9.99 -2.85
C CYS A 251 8.27 10.69 -3.63
N ILE A 252 7.44 9.88 -4.27
CA ILE A 252 6.20 10.27 -4.89
C ILE A 252 5.10 9.50 -4.20
N PHE A 253 4.14 10.24 -3.66
CA PHE A 253 2.99 9.71 -2.98
C PHE A 253 1.74 10.21 -3.71
N HIS A 254 1.09 9.31 -4.42
CA HIS A 254 -0.14 9.61 -5.15
C HIS A 254 -1.30 8.86 -4.50
N GLU A 255 -2.35 9.58 -4.17
CA GLU A 255 -3.55 9.00 -3.58
C GLU A 255 -4.77 9.46 -4.37
N LYS A 256 -5.60 8.49 -4.75
CA LYS A 256 -6.90 8.70 -5.35
C LYS A 256 -7.96 8.17 -4.40
N TYR A 257 -8.91 9.02 -4.01
CA TYR A 257 -9.86 8.68 -2.95
C TYR A 257 -11.27 9.19 -3.27
N MET A 258 -12.28 8.54 -2.69
CA MET A 258 -13.69 8.89 -2.85
C MET A 258 -14.09 9.91 -1.79
N ARG A 259 -14.13 11.19 -2.16
CA ARG A 259 -14.53 12.28 -1.29
C ARG A 259 -16.04 12.26 -1.07
N ASN A 260 -16.47 12.27 0.20
CA ASN A 260 -17.87 12.29 0.63
C ASN A 260 -18.74 11.21 -0.05
N HIS A 261 -18.16 10.05 -0.37
CA HIS A 261 -18.84 8.93 -1.06
C HIS A 261 -19.51 9.31 -2.40
N ARG A 262 -19.10 10.41 -3.03
CA ARG A 262 -19.80 10.97 -4.21
C ARG A 262 -18.88 11.34 -5.36
N LYS A 263 -17.64 11.75 -5.07
CA LYS A 263 -16.72 12.27 -6.09
C LYS A 263 -15.31 11.74 -5.86
N TRP A 264 -14.72 11.19 -6.91
CA TRP A 264 -13.30 10.89 -6.93
C TRP A 264 -12.49 12.19 -6.92
N ASP A 265 -11.52 12.25 -6.02
CA ASP A 265 -10.52 13.31 -5.92
C ASP A 265 -9.13 12.66 -5.90
N GLU A 266 -8.10 13.45 -6.16
CA GLU A 266 -6.72 12.96 -6.18
C GLU A 266 -5.73 13.95 -5.59
N LYS A 267 -4.69 13.43 -4.93
CA LYS A 267 -3.56 14.18 -4.45
C LYS A 267 -2.26 13.54 -4.89
N CYS A 268 -1.27 14.38 -5.13
CA CYS A 268 0.07 13.94 -5.45
C CYS A 268 1.08 14.79 -4.69
N PHE A 269 2.00 14.13 -4.01
CA PHE A 269 3.08 14.76 -3.25
C PHE A 269 4.42 14.32 -3.83
N PHE A 270 5.32 15.29 -3.93
CA PHE A 270 6.70 15.10 -4.37
C PHE A 270 7.60 15.66 -3.29
N PHE A 271 8.50 14.85 -2.75
CA PHE A 271 9.40 15.30 -1.70
C PHE A 271 10.67 14.45 -1.62
N ASP A 272 11.67 15.01 -0.97
CA ASP A 272 12.93 14.34 -0.74
C ASP A 272 12.90 13.52 0.55
N MET A 273 13.56 12.36 0.50
CA MET A 273 13.85 11.55 1.67
C MET A 273 15.36 11.47 1.88
N ALA A 274 15.80 11.48 3.11
CA ALA A 274 17.19 11.29 3.50
C ALA A 274 17.26 10.52 4.82
N PRO A 275 18.19 9.57 4.98
CA PRO A 275 18.36 8.90 6.27
C PRO A 275 18.64 9.92 7.37
N ASN A 276 18.31 9.57 8.62
CA ASN A 276 18.75 10.36 9.77
C ASN A 276 20.28 10.42 9.77
N ALA A 277 20.82 11.64 9.86
CA ALA A 277 22.25 11.90 9.97
C ALA A 277 22.84 11.33 11.26
#